data_AF-A0A914QD07-F1
#
_entry.id   AF-A0A914QD07-F1
#
_cell.length_a   1.000
_cell.length_b   1.000
_cell.length_c   1.000
_cell.angle_alpha   90.00
_cell.angle_beta   90.00
_cell.angle_gamma   90.00
#
_symmetry.space_group_name_H-M   'P 1'
#
loop_
_entity.id
_entity.type
_entity.pdbx_description
1 polymer ?
#
loop_
_entity_poly.entity_id
_entity_poly.type
_entity_poly.pdbx_seq_one_letter_code
_entity_poly.pdbx_strand_id
1 'polypeptide(L)'
;MQQSNARKAFKKLSEYFVMVNTEDDEEPFEEEYRPDGKYIPRLLFLDKNGDLISEIKNKKAEYKNYAYYYSSPADILNSMKDVLRHFEIDVPDLKKGDGLKPKKPEKKRSKEDGPEPPKMKAEKKEDAKKETKKDGKKDSKKSEL
;
A
#
# COMPACT_ATOMS: atom_id res chain seq x y z
N MET A 1 -16.60 -16.99 18.64
CA MET A 1 -16.12 -18.01 17.68
C MET A 1 -15.12 -17.47 16.63
N GLN A 2 -15.20 -16.22 16.17
CA GLN A 2 -14.27 -15.74 15.11
C GLN A 2 -12.80 -15.62 15.54
N GLN A 3 -12.52 -15.28 16.79
CA GLN A 3 -11.13 -15.18 17.29
C GLN A 3 -10.36 -16.51 17.28
N SER A 4 -11.04 -17.65 17.48
CA SER A 4 -10.38 -18.96 17.49
C SER A 4 -9.91 -19.39 16.09
N ASN A 5 -10.61 -18.99 15.04
CA ASN A 5 -10.22 -19.29 13.66
C ASN A 5 -9.07 -18.40 13.19
N ALA A 6 -9.08 -17.11 13.54
CA ALA A 6 -7.98 -16.19 13.23
C ALA A 6 -6.67 -16.65 13.88
N ARG A 7 -6.70 -17.09 15.14
CA ARG A 7 -5.52 -17.62 15.84
C ARG A 7 -4.97 -18.90 15.19
N LYS A 8 -5.85 -19.81 14.77
CA LYS A 8 -5.45 -21.03 14.04
C LYS A 8 -4.81 -20.70 12.69
N ALA A 9 -5.41 -19.78 11.94
CA ALA A 9 -4.89 -19.33 10.66
C ALA A 9 -3.52 -18.64 10.82
N PHE A 10 -3.36 -17.81 11.86
CA PHE A 10 -2.09 -17.15 12.15
C PHE A 10 -1.00 -18.17 12.44
N LYS A 11 -1.27 -19.12 13.35
CA LYS A 11 -0.31 -20.19 13.69
C LYS A 11 0.12 -20.98 12.45
N LYS A 12 -0.83 -21.29 11.56
CA LYS A 12 -0.54 -22.02 10.33
C LYS A 12 0.27 -21.21 9.33
N LEU A 13 -0.05 -19.93 9.15
CA LEU A 13 0.72 -19.05 8.28
C LEU A 13 2.11 -18.81 8.83
N SER A 14 2.28 -18.65 10.16
CA SER A 14 3.58 -18.39 10.77
C SER A 14 4.59 -19.52 10.58
N GLU A 15 4.15 -20.75 10.27
CA GLU A 15 5.05 -21.87 9.94
C GLU A 15 5.86 -21.62 8.65
N TYR A 16 5.44 -20.67 7.80
CA TYR A 16 6.11 -20.30 6.54
C TYR A 16 7.04 -19.09 6.66
N PHE A 17 7.16 -18.50 7.85
CA PHE A 17 7.95 -17.30 8.08
C PHE A 17 8.96 -17.54 9.19
N VAL A 18 10.14 -16.92 9.05
CA VAL A 18 11.01 -16.67 10.19
C VAL A 18 10.47 -15.42 10.89
N MET A 19 9.95 -15.59 12.10
CA MET A 19 9.34 -14.51 12.87
C MET A 19 10.37 -13.93 13.83
N VAL A 20 10.68 -12.64 13.67
CA VAL A 20 11.59 -11.89 14.53
C VAL A 20 10.81 -10.79 15.21
N ASN A 21 11.04 -10.61 16.51
CA ASN A 21 10.55 -9.49 17.29
C ASN A 21 11.77 -8.73 17.81
N THR A 22 11.73 -7.41 17.74
CA THR A 22 12.79 -6.52 18.22
C THR A 22 12.15 -5.48 19.12
N GLU A 23 12.67 -5.32 20.34
CA GLU A 23 12.14 -4.39 21.33
C GLU A 23 13.27 -3.51 21.87
N ASP A 24 12.93 -2.25 22.17
CA ASP A 24 13.85 -1.26 22.76
C ASP A 24 15.19 -1.14 22.02
N ASP A 25 16.29 -1.53 22.66
CA ASP A 25 17.66 -1.41 22.14
C ASP A 25 17.98 -2.43 21.02
N GLU A 26 17.11 -3.44 20.82
CA GLU A 26 17.25 -4.43 19.74
C GLU A 26 16.64 -3.94 18.41
N GLU A 27 15.96 -2.78 18.40
CA GLU A 27 15.41 -2.22 17.17
C GLU A 27 16.53 -1.84 16.18
N PRO A 28 16.49 -2.32 14.93
CA PRO A 28 17.49 -1.94 13.94
C PRO A 28 17.46 -0.44 13.66
N PHE A 29 18.64 0.16 13.57
CA PHE A 29 18.79 1.61 13.46
C PHE A 29 18.78 2.09 12.00
N GLU A 30 19.05 1.18 11.08
CA GLU A 30 19.19 1.39 9.65
C GLU A 30 17.86 1.84 9.00
N GLU A 31 17.97 2.70 7.99
CA GLU A 31 16.80 3.30 7.32
C GLU A 31 15.96 2.27 6.54
N GLU A 32 16.57 1.16 6.11
CA GLU A 32 15.88 0.05 5.42
C GLU A 32 14.78 -0.59 6.27
N TYR A 33 14.92 -0.57 7.60
CA TYR A 33 13.90 -1.04 8.55
C TYR A 33 12.97 0.08 9.05
N ARG A 34 13.09 1.30 8.50
CA ARG A 34 12.28 2.48 8.84
C ARG A 34 11.74 3.18 7.59
N PRO A 35 11.16 2.45 6.62
CA PRO A 35 10.82 2.95 5.28
C PRO A 35 9.85 4.14 5.26
N ASP A 36 9.00 4.29 6.29
CA ASP A 36 8.02 5.37 6.41
C ASP A 36 8.06 6.08 7.78
N GLY A 37 9.18 5.93 8.51
CA GLY A 37 9.48 6.71 9.71
C GLY A 37 9.73 5.90 10.98
N LYS A 38 9.92 6.64 12.09
CA LYS A 38 10.40 6.12 13.37
C LYS A 38 9.30 5.72 14.37
N TYR A 39 8.06 5.54 13.90
CA TYR A 39 6.94 5.16 14.77
C TYR A 39 6.97 3.68 15.18
N ILE A 40 6.37 3.33 16.32
CA ILE A 40 6.28 1.97 16.84
C ILE A 40 4.81 1.69 17.20
N PRO A 41 4.27 0.47 16.98
CA PRO A 41 4.91 -0.71 16.39
C PRO A 41 4.93 -0.69 14.85
N ARG A 42 5.90 -1.39 14.26
CA ARG A 42 6.00 -1.67 12.81
C ARG A 42 6.07 -3.18 12.58
N LEU A 43 5.47 -3.64 11.49
CA LEU A 43 5.60 -5.02 11.00
C LEU A 43 6.07 -4.98 9.55
N LEU A 44 7.28 -5.50 9.32
CA LEU A 44 7.92 -5.54 8.01
C LEU A 44 7.94 -6.98 7.50
N PHE A 45 7.80 -7.13 6.18
CA PHE A 45 8.08 -8.40 5.50
C PHE A 45 9.36 -8.23 4.70
N LEU A 46 10.34 -9.06 5.02
CA LEU A 46 11.64 -9.09 4.36
C LEU A 46 11.72 -10.33 3.48
N ASP A 47 12.50 -10.25 2.40
CA ASP A 47 12.81 -11.39 1.56
C ASP A 47 13.93 -12.25 2.19
N LYS A 48 14.35 -13.29 1.47
CA LYS A 48 15.41 -14.22 1.91
C LYS A 48 16.80 -13.57 2.01
N ASN A 49 17.00 -12.41 1.40
CA ASN A 49 18.25 -11.64 1.47
C ASN A 49 18.23 -10.61 2.61
N GLY A 50 17.07 -10.41 3.25
CA GLY A 50 16.86 -9.37 4.25
C GLY A 50 16.28 -8.08 3.69
N ASP A 51 15.99 -8.02 2.38
CA ASP A 51 15.50 -6.81 1.73
C ASP A 51 14.00 -6.62 1.97
N LEU A 52 13.59 -5.36 2.21
CA LEU A 52 12.20 -5.01 2.42
C LEU A 52 11.34 -5.26 1.17
N ILE A 53 10.27 -6.06 1.32
CA ILE A 53 9.26 -6.27 0.28
C ILE A 53 8.29 -5.08 0.28
N SER A 54 8.71 -3.97 -0.33
CA SER A 54 7.99 -2.68 -0.29
C SER A 54 6.57 -2.70 -0.91
N GLU A 55 6.24 -3.72 -1.69
CA GLU A 55 4.89 -3.96 -2.24
C GLU A 55 3.88 -4.43 -1.18
N ILE A 56 4.37 -5.05 -0.09
CA ILE A 56 3.54 -5.58 0.99
C ILE A 56 3.46 -4.56 2.12
N LYS A 57 2.31 -3.91 2.21
CA LYS A 57 1.97 -2.91 3.23
C LYS A 57 0.59 -3.18 3.80
N ASN A 58 0.24 -2.54 4.91
CA ASN A 58 -1.13 -2.55 5.40
C ASN A 58 -2.04 -1.76 4.44
N LYS A 59 -2.79 -2.49 3.62
CA LYS A 59 -3.77 -1.92 2.68
C LYS A 59 -4.90 -1.15 3.36
N LYS A 60 -5.10 -1.36 4.66
CA LYS A 60 -6.09 -0.68 5.50
C LYS A 60 -5.44 0.30 6.49
N ALA A 61 -4.21 0.75 6.22
CA ALA A 61 -3.58 1.77 7.03
C ALA A 61 -4.49 3.02 7.10
N GLU A 62 -4.83 3.45 8.31
CA GLU A 62 -5.69 4.60 8.56
C GLU A 62 -5.01 5.92 8.13
N TYR A 63 -3.69 5.96 8.17
CA TYR A 63 -2.89 7.14 7.86
C TYR A 63 -1.85 6.80 6.79
N LYS A 64 -1.66 7.74 5.84
CA LYS A 64 -0.73 7.56 4.71
C LYS A 64 0.74 7.38 5.12
N ASN A 65 1.10 7.86 6.31
CA ASN A 65 2.47 7.83 6.82
C ASN A 65 2.75 6.62 7.74
N TYR A 66 1.77 5.72 7.93
CA TYR A 66 1.89 4.55 8.81
C TYR A 66 1.53 3.26 8.05
N ALA A 67 2.19 3.04 6.92
CA ALA A 67 1.89 1.95 6.00
C ALA A 67 2.23 0.56 6.58
N TYR A 68 3.11 0.48 7.58
CA TYR A 68 3.51 -0.75 8.27
C TYR A 68 2.92 -0.89 9.67
N TYR A 69 1.97 -0.02 10.03
CA TYR A 69 1.18 -0.17 11.26
C TYR A 69 -0.03 -1.08 10.99
N TYR A 70 -0.27 -2.05 11.86
CA TYR A 70 -1.40 -2.98 11.77
C TYR A 70 -2.24 -2.91 13.04
N SER A 71 -3.44 -2.32 12.94
CA SER A 71 -4.37 -2.20 14.08
C SER A 71 -5.15 -3.48 14.38
N SER A 72 -5.23 -4.40 13.41
CA SER A 72 -6.02 -5.63 13.52
C SER A 72 -5.22 -6.87 13.09
N PRO A 73 -5.32 -7.99 13.84
CA PRO A 73 -4.74 -9.27 13.44
C PRO A 73 -5.20 -9.75 12.06
N ALA A 74 -6.42 -9.38 11.64
CA ALA A 74 -6.95 -9.76 10.34
C ALA A 74 -6.14 -9.15 9.18
N ASP A 75 -5.62 -7.94 9.36
CA ASP A 75 -4.86 -7.25 8.32
C ASP A 75 -3.45 -7.82 8.20
N ILE A 76 -2.84 -8.24 9.33
CA ILE A 76 -1.58 -9.00 9.33
C ILE A 76 -1.77 -10.31 8.56
N LEU A 77 -2.84 -11.06 8.84
CA LEU A 77 -3.14 -12.31 8.13
C LEU A 77 -3.29 -12.11 6.62
N ASN A 78 -3.90 -11.00 6.19
CA ASN A 78 -4.04 -10.69 4.77
C ASN A 78 -2.68 -10.40 4.15
N SER A 79 -1.82 -9.60 4.80
CA SER A 79 -0.46 -9.36 4.32
C SER A 79 0.40 -10.62 4.29
N MET A 80 0.32 -11.50 5.29
CA MET A 80 1.00 -12.80 5.26
C MET A 80 0.58 -13.63 4.05
N LYS A 81 -0.72 -13.69 3.74
CA LYS A 81 -1.21 -14.39 2.52
C LYS A 81 -0.71 -13.73 1.25
N ASP A 82 -0.61 -12.40 1.22
CA ASP A 82 -0.12 -11.66 0.07
C ASP A 82 1.37 -11.97 -0.18
N VAL A 83 2.19 -12.08 0.88
CA VAL A 83 3.59 -12.50 0.77
C VAL A 83 3.72 -13.91 0.22
N LEU A 84 2.94 -14.87 0.74
CA LEU A 84 2.99 -16.24 0.23
C LEU A 84 2.59 -16.31 -1.25
N ARG A 85 1.62 -15.50 -1.68
CA ARG A 85 1.26 -15.39 -3.11
C ARG A 85 2.36 -14.71 -3.94
N HIS A 86 3.06 -13.72 -3.38
CA HIS A 86 4.19 -13.06 -4.04
C HIS A 86 5.32 -14.06 -4.38
N PHE A 87 5.54 -15.04 -3.50
CA PHE A 87 6.51 -16.13 -3.73
C PHE A 87 5.90 -17.41 -4.34
N GLU A 88 4.65 -17.36 -4.79
CA GLU A 88 3.93 -18.52 -5.36
C GLU A 88 3.88 -19.76 -4.43
N ILE A 89 3.94 -19.55 -3.11
CA ILE A 89 3.85 -20.59 -2.10
C ILE A 89 2.39 -20.95 -1.87
N ASP A 90 2.07 -22.21 -2.09
CA ASP A 90 0.75 -22.76 -1.83
C ASP A 90 0.62 -23.26 -0.40
N VAL A 91 -0.50 -22.92 0.27
CA VAL A 91 -0.80 -23.38 1.63
C VAL A 91 -2.01 -24.32 1.57
N PRO A 92 -1.80 -25.65 1.55
CA PRO A 92 -2.87 -26.64 1.36
C PRO A 92 -4.01 -26.51 2.39
N ASP A 93 -3.67 -26.17 3.64
CA ASP A 93 -4.63 -26.04 4.74
C ASP A 93 -5.59 -24.84 4.60
N LEU A 94 -5.25 -23.84 3.78
CA LEU A 94 -6.09 -22.67 3.53
C LEU A 94 -6.96 -22.80 2.25
N LYS A 95 -6.78 -23.88 1.47
CA LYS A 95 -7.51 -24.13 0.22
C LYS A 95 -8.91 -24.75 0.39
N LYS A 96 -9.39 -24.98 1.62
CA LYS A 96 -10.75 -25.47 1.85
C LYS A 96 -11.79 -24.36 1.71
N GLY A 97 -12.15 -24.10 0.46
CA GLY A 97 -13.31 -23.36 0.01
C GLY A 97 -13.40 -23.50 -1.51
N ASP A 98 -14.39 -24.23 -2.00
CA ASP A 98 -14.57 -24.60 -3.40
C ASP A 98 -14.36 -23.45 -4.41
N GLY A 99 -13.47 -23.69 -5.37
CA GLY A 99 -13.56 -23.25 -6.76
C GLY A 99 -13.89 -21.78 -7.04
N LEU A 100 -12.89 -20.91 -7.05
CA LEU A 100 -12.84 -19.78 -8.00
C LEU A 100 -11.60 -19.91 -8.88
N LYS A 101 -11.79 -20.48 -10.06
CA LYS A 101 -10.81 -20.45 -11.15
C LYS A 101 -10.53 -18.98 -11.50
N PRO A 102 -9.26 -18.54 -11.61
CA PRO A 102 -8.96 -17.22 -12.12
C PRO A 102 -9.30 -17.19 -13.62
N LYS A 103 -10.37 -16.47 -14.00
CA LYS A 103 -10.56 -16.05 -15.39
C LYS A 103 -9.53 -14.97 -15.69
N LYS A 104 -8.47 -15.31 -16.44
CA LYS A 104 -7.67 -14.33 -17.19
C LYS A 104 -8.62 -13.50 -18.07
N PRO A 105 -8.58 -12.15 -18.08
CA PRO A 105 -9.27 -11.39 -19.10
C PRO A 105 -8.51 -11.51 -20.42
N GLU A 106 -9.06 -12.28 -21.36
CA GLU A 106 -8.61 -12.27 -22.76
C GLU A 106 -8.91 -10.90 -23.40
N LYS A 107 -7.85 -10.26 -23.89
CA LYS A 107 -7.94 -9.16 -24.86
C LYS A 107 -8.67 -9.67 -26.12
N LYS A 108 -9.83 -9.10 -26.44
CA LYS A 108 -10.33 -9.06 -27.83
C LYS A 108 -10.24 -7.65 -28.36
N ARG A 109 -9.27 -7.48 -29.28
CA ARG A 109 -9.26 -6.43 -30.30
C ARG A 109 -10.16 -6.90 -31.45
N SER A 110 -11.08 -6.05 -31.90
CA SER A 110 -11.49 -5.97 -33.30
C SER A 110 -12.04 -4.57 -33.59
N LYS A 111 -11.30 -3.84 -34.43
CA LYS A 111 -11.71 -2.74 -35.33
C LYS A 111 -12.81 -3.24 -36.29
N GLU A 112 -13.56 -2.51 -37.12
CA GLU A 112 -13.72 -1.15 -37.70
C GLU A 112 -15.24 -1.11 -38.07
N ASP A 113 -15.99 0.00 -38.09
CA ASP A 113 -16.10 0.95 -39.21
C ASP A 113 -17.08 2.08 -38.82
N GLY A 114 -16.78 3.32 -39.21
CA GLY A 114 -17.66 4.49 -39.07
C GLY A 114 -18.85 4.49 -40.05
N PRO A 115 -19.74 5.51 -40.07
CA PRO A 115 -19.32 6.92 -40.26
C PRO A 115 -20.06 7.98 -39.41
N GLU A 116 -19.39 9.10 -39.16
CA GLU A 116 -19.95 10.41 -38.72
C GLU A 116 -20.24 11.32 -39.95
N PRO A 117 -20.84 12.53 -39.83
CA PRO A 117 -21.94 13.06 -38.99
C PRO A 117 -22.96 13.89 -39.85
N PRO A 118 -23.88 14.70 -39.26
CA PRO A 118 -23.62 16.15 -39.36
C PRO A 118 -23.99 17.02 -38.14
N LYS A 119 -23.36 18.21 -38.17
CA LYS A 119 -23.23 19.32 -37.23
C LYS A 119 -24.52 20.13 -36.97
N MET A 120 -24.57 20.83 -35.83
CA MET A 120 -24.93 22.27 -35.66
C MET A 120 -24.68 22.69 -34.20
N LYS A 121 -23.67 23.53 -33.89
CA LYS A 121 -23.70 25.02 -33.70
C LYS A 121 -24.62 25.45 -32.54
N ALA A 122 -24.28 26.32 -31.58
CA ALA A 122 -23.40 27.49 -31.57
C ALA A 122 -23.10 27.89 -30.08
N GLU A 123 -21.86 28.29 -29.76
CA GLU A 123 -21.43 29.66 -29.34
C GLU A 123 -21.66 29.98 -27.84
N LYS A 124 -20.64 30.20 -26.99
CA LYS A 124 -19.45 31.09 -26.96
C LYS A 124 -19.73 32.44 -26.28
N LYS A 125 -18.95 32.74 -25.22
CA LYS A 125 -18.19 33.99 -24.90
C LYS A 125 -17.71 33.88 -23.43
N GLU A 126 -16.40 33.81 -23.10
CA GLU A 126 -15.33 34.84 -23.16
C GLU A 126 -15.78 36.16 -22.50
N ASP A 127 -15.11 36.74 -21.49
CA ASP A 127 -13.76 37.32 -21.43
C ASP A 127 -13.45 37.65 -19.93
N ALA A 128 -12.28 37.44 -19.33
CA ALA A 128 -10.93 38.03 -19.48
C ALA A 128 -10.55 39.06 -18.37
N LYS A 129 -9.47 38.70 -17.63
CA LYS A 129 -8.28 39.51 -17.29
C LYS A 129 -8.42 40.79 -16.42
N LYS A 130 -7.66 40.88 -15.30
CA LYS A 130 -6.35 41.59 -15.20
C LYS A 130 -5.99 42.05 -13.77
N GLU A 131 -4.82 41.57 -13.31
CA GLU A 131 -3.75 42.16 -12.46
C GLU A 131 -4.05 43.11 -11.28
N THR A 132 -3.35 42.91 -10.15
CA THR A 132 -2.34 43.88 -9.67
C THR A 132 -1.41 43.30 -8.61
N LYS A 133 -0.13 43.71 -8.70
CA LYS A 133 1.01 43.45 -7.81
C LYS A 133 0.91 44.26 -6.51
N LYS A 134 1.54 43.80 -5.42
CA LYS A 134 2.42 44.67 -4.61
C LYS A 134 3.43 43.91 -3.74
N ASP A 135 4.65 44.41 -3.84
CA ASP A 135 5.90 44.11 -3.15
C ASP A 135 5.85 44.14 -1.61
N GLY A 136 6.81 43.44 -0.99
CA GLY A 136 7.14 43.57 0.43
C GLY A 136 8.41 42.81 0.83
N LYS A 137 9.58 43.34 0.48
CA LYS A 137 10.89 42.98 1.06
C LYS A 137 11.07 43.73 2.39
N LYS A 138 11.42 43.05 3.50
CA LYS A 138 12.18 43.66 4.60
C LYS A 138 12.96 42.63 5.42
N ASP A 139 14.28 42.77 5.33
CA ASP A 139 15.31 42.32 6.27
C ASP A 139 15.00 42.67 7.74
N SER A 140 15.36 41.78 8.68
CA SER A 140 16.11 42.15 9.90
C SER A 140 16.57 40.94 10.74
N LYS A 141 17.89 40.72 10.69
CA LYS A 141 18.82 40.33 11.76
C LYS A 141 18.33 40.42 13.23
N LYS A 142 18.78 39.42 14.01
CA LYS A 142 19.45 39.49 15.34
C LYS A 142 18.63 39.60 16.65
N SER A 143 18.74 38.57 17.49
CA SER A 143 19.11 38.58 18.93
C SER A 143 19.06 37.11 19.42
N GLU A 144 20.16 36.38 19.69
CA GLU A 144 21.00 36.43 20.90
C GLU A 144 20.22 36.73 22.19
N LEU A 145 19.83 35.67 22.90
CA LEU A 145 20.13 35.41 24.31
C LEU A 145 19.89 33.94 24.65
#